data_AF-A0A959IT26-F1
#
_entry.id   AF-A0A959IT26-F1
#
_cell.length_a   1.000
_cell.length_b   1.000
_cell.length_c   1.000
_cell.angle_alpha   90.00
_cell.angle_beta   90.00
_cell.angle_gamma   90.00
#
_symmetry.space_group_name_H-M   'P 1'
#
loop_
_entity.id
_entity.type
_entity.pdbx_description
1 polymer ?
#
loop_
_entity_poly.entity_id
_entity_poly.type
_entity_poly.pdbx_seq_one_letter_code
_entity_poly.pdbx_strand_id
1 'polypeptide(L)'
;MPRDIESKARRRVAAKKSFFYHLGVYCIMGVFFFLMNVLTDPLDLWFFFPMLPWGVGLGIHYITVFGLPGMNMERWEERQMEREIDRLRRNEQNEPIVNARPDLDLDERLDLKELKRKVPQTDKNYRDDELV
;
A
#
# COMPACT_ATOMS: atom_id res chain seq x y z
N MET A 1 -11.41 -20.20 11.46
CA MET A 1 -10.86 -18.82 11.40
C MET A 1 -11.92 -17.71 11.65
N PRO A 2 -12.71 -17.70 12.76
CA PRO A 2 -13.60 -16.56 13.08
C PRO A 2 -12.91 -15.41 13.84
N ARG A 3 -11.82 -15.67 14.56
CA ARG A 3 -11.10 -14.66 15.37
C ARG A 3 -10.47 -13.54 14.53
N ASP A 4 -10.12 -13.84 13.28
CA ASP A 4 -9.37 -12.92 12.41
C ASP A 4 -10.27 -11.85 11.80
N ILE A 5 -11.54 -12.17 11.57
CA ILE A 5 -12.52 -11.21 11.05
C ILE A 5 -12.91 -10.22 12.15
N GLU A 6 -13.11 -10.71 13.39
CA GLU A 6 -13.40 -9.86 14.54
C GLU A 6 -12.25 -8.90 14.86
N SER A 7 -11.00 -9.36 14.81
CA SER A 7 -9.83 -8.51 15.07
C SER A 7 -9.67 -7.43 13.99
N LYS A 8 -9.85 -7.77 12.71
CA LYS A 8 -9.88 -6.81 11.59
C LYS A 8 -11.00 -5.79 11.74
N ALA A 9 -12.21 -6.24 12.09
CA ALA A 9 -13.35 -5.35 12.32
C ALA A 9 -13.09 -4.39 13.49
N ARG A 10 -12.58 -4.89 14.63
CA ARG A 10 -12.21 -4.07 15.79
C ARG A 10 -11.14 -3.04 15.43
N ARG A 11 -10.12 -3.42 14.66
CA ARG A 11 -9.05 -2.51 14.21
C ARG A 11 -9.59 -1.39 13.33
N ARG A 12 -10.51 -1.68 12.39
CA ARG A 12 -11.15 -0.66 11.56
C ARG A 12 -12.01 0.31 12.38
N VAL A 13 -12.75 -0.20 13.37
CA VAL A 13 -13.55 0.65 14.27
C VAL A 13 -12.66 1.53 15.15
N ALA A 14 -11.58 0.97 15.70
CA ALA A 14 -10.62 1.73 16.51
C ALA A 14 -9.94 2.85 15.70
N ALA A 15 -9.55 2.56 14.44
CA ALA A 15 -8.98 3.55 13.54
C ALA A 15 -9.95 4.71 13.26
N LYS A 16 -11.24 4.40 13.00
CA LYS A 16 -12.29 5.43 12.84
C LYS A 16 -12.46 6.28 14.10
N LYS A 17 -12.48 5.68 15.28
CA LYS A 17 -12.56 6.41 16.56
C LYS A 17 -11.37 7.35 16.76
N SER A 18 -10.15 6.88 16.48
CA SER A 18 -8.94 7.71 16.54
C SER A 18 -9.03 8.91 15.61
N PHE A 19 -9.52 8.71 14.38
CA PHE A 19 -9.73 9.80 13.43
C PHE A 19 -10.67 10.88 13.98
N PHE A 20 -11.83 10.49 14.53
CA PHE A 20 -12.78 11.45 15.10
C PHE A 20 -12.21 12.23 16.28
N TYR A 21 -11.37 11.60 17.10
CA TYR A 21 -10.66 12.31 18.17
C TYR A 21 -9.73 13.39 17.62
N HIS A 22 -8.90 13.05 16.63
CA HIS A 22 -7.97 14.01 16.00
C HIS A 22 -8.72 15.13 15.28
N LEU A 23 -9.81 14.81 14.58
CA LEU A 23 -10.69 15.80 13.95
C LEU A 23 -11.30 16.75 14.99
N GLY A 24 -11.78 16.22 16.12
CA GLY A 24 -12.31 17.02 17.22
C GLY A 24 -11.26 17.99 17.78
N VAL A 25 -10.06 17.49 18.07
CA VAL A 25 -8.93 18.33 18.54
C VAL A 25 -8.59 19.39 17.49
N TYR A 26 -8.56 19.04 16.20
CA TYR A 26 -8.30 19.99 15.12
C TYR A 26 -9.34 21.10 15.07
N CYS A 27 -10.64 20.79 15.20
CA CYS A 27 -11.69 21.79 15.24
C CYS A 27 -11.57 22.71 16.47
N ILE A 28 -11.32 22.15 17.66
CA ILE A 28 -11.15 22.94 18.90
C ILE A 28 -9.95 23.88 18.78
N MET A 29 -8.80 23.37 18.34
CA MET A 29 -7.59 24.17 18.15
C MET A 29 -7.77 25.21 17.04
N GLY A 30 -8.48 24.88 15.97
CA GLY A 30 -8.81 25.81 14.90
C GLY A 30 -9.67 26.98 15.37
N VAL A 31 -10.71 26.71 16.16
CA VAL A 31 -11.53 27.75 16.79
C VAL A 31 -10.68 28.58 17.75
N PHE A 32 -9.85 27.94 18.58
CA PHE A 32 -8.94 28.63 19.50
C PHE A 32 -7.99 29.59 18.77
N PHE A 33 -7.30 29.14 17.72
CA PHE A 33 -6.39 29.97 16.94
C PHE A 33 -7.12 31.07 16.17
N PHE A 34 -8.30 30.79 15.62
CA PHE A 34 -9.12 31.80 14.95
C PHE A 34 -9.53 32.91 15.93
N LEU A 35 -10.01 32.56 17.13
CA LEU A 35 -10.35 33.53 18.18
C LEU A 35 -9.12 34.34 18.58
N MET A 36 -7.97 33.68 18.81
CA MET A 36 -6.73 34.35 19.17
C MET A 36 -6.27 35.33 18.09
N ASN A 37 -6.43 34.98 16.81
CA ASN A 37 -6.11 35.84 15.69
C ASN A 37 -6.97 37.11 15.69
N VAL A 38 -8.30 36.95 15.76
CA VAL A 38 -9.24 38.08 15.80
C VAL A 38 -9.03 38.97 17.01
N LEU A 39 -8.63 38.41 18.15
CA LEU A 39 -8.36 39.16 19.38
C LEU A 39 -7.02 39.90 19.37
N THR A 40 -6.02 39.40 18.65
CA THR A 40 -4.67 39.99 18.65
C THR A 40 -4.48 40.96 17.49
N ASP A 41 -4.69 40.50 16.26
CA ASP A 41 -4.54 41.31 15.06
C ASP A 41 -5.44 40.75 13.95
N PRO A 42 -6.59 41.38 13.65
CA PRO A 42 -7.49 40.92 12.61
C PRO A 42 -6.92 41.04 11.19
N LEU A 43 -5.86 41.83 10.99
CA LEU A 43 -5.25 42.09 9.68
C LEU A 43 -4.15 41.08 9.34
N ASP A 44 -3.57 40.43 10.35
CA ASP A 44 -2.66 39.31 10.16
C ASP A 44 -3.44 38.00 10.30
N LEU A 45 -3.21 37.03 9.41
CA LEU A 45 -3.93 35.75 9.39
C LEU A 45 -3.00 34.62 9.82
N TRP A 46 -2.28 34.82 10.92
CA TRP A 46 -1.21 33.92 11.34
C TRP A 46 -1.72 32.51 11.70
N PHE A 47 -3.02 32.37 12.02
CA PHE A 47 -3.65 31.08 12.35
C PHE A 47 -3.56 30.05 11.20
N PHE A 48 -3.37 30.47 9.95
CA PHE A 48 -3.19 29.55 8.82
C PHE A 48 -1.89 28.75 8.91
N PHE A 49 -0.81 29.34 9.42
CA PHE A 49 0.49 28.69 9.49
C PHE A 49 0.47 27.39 10.32
N PRO A 50 -0.12 27.33 11.53
CA PRO A 50 -0.27 26.06 12.24
C PRO A 50 -1.38 25.17 11.65
N MET A 51 -2.47 25.76 11.13
CA MET A 51 -3.64 24.99 10.67
C MET A 51 -3.42 24.27 9.33
N LEU A 52 -2.55 24.78 8.45
CA LEU A 52 -2.29 24.19 7.14
C LEU A 52 -1.58 22.82 7.24
N PRO A 53 -0.39 22.70 7.87
CA PRO A 53 0.29 21.41 8.00
C PRO A 53 -0.55 20.39 8.78
N TRP A 54 -1.26 20.85 9.82
CA TRP A 54 -2.16 20.01 10.60
C TRP A 54 -3.35 19.53 9.77
N GLY A 55 -3.93 20.39 8.95
CA GLY A 55 -5.01 20.04 8.03
C GLY A 55 -4.57 19.01 7.00
N VAL A 56 -3.34 19.14 6.48
CA VAL A 56 -2.75 18.14 5.56
C VAL A 56 -2.58 16.79 6.26
N GLY A 57 -2.02 16.76 7.47
CA GLY A 57 -1.87 15.53 8.26
C GLY A 57 -3.21 14.84 8.53
N LEU A 58 -4.24 15.63 8.85
CA LEU A 58 -5.61 15.13 9.05
C LEU A 58 -6.22 14.57 7.76
N GLY A 59 -5.98 15.22 6.61
CA GLY A 59 -6.41 14.74 5.30
C GLY A 59 -5.77 13.40 4.93
N ILE A 60 -4.47 13.24 5.18
CA ILE A 60 -3.77 11.96 5.01
C ILE A 60 -4.37 10.90 5.96
N HIS A 61 -4.63 11.25 7.22
CA HIS A 61 -5.24 10.33 8.17
C HIS A 61 -6.65 9.90 7.74
N TYR A 62 -7.45 10.82 7.18
CA TYR A 62 -8.75 10.51 6.61
C TYR A 62 -8.65 9.46 5.50
N ILE A 63 -7.74 9.67 4.54
CA ILE A 63 -7.51 8.75 3.42
C ILE A 63 -7.09 7.37 3.92
N THR A 64 -6.23 7.30 4.94
CA THR A 64 -5.78 6.01 5.49
C THR A 64 -6.88 5.25 6.25
N VAL A 65 -7.82 5.95 6.89
CA VAL A 65 -8.89 5.33 7.69
C VAL A 65 -10.13 4.98 6.85
N PHE A 66 -10.52 5.85 5.93
CA PHE A 66 -11.72 5.69 5.11
C PHE A 66 -11.44 5.17 3.71
N GLY A 67 -10.20 5.25 3.25
CA GLY A 67 -9.84 4.99 1.85
C GLY A 67 -10.30 6.11 0.92
N LEU A 68 -9.79 6.09 -0.31
CA LEU A 68 -10.31 6.92 -1.39
C LEU A 68 -11.22 6.09 -2.29
N PRO A 69 -12.41 6.57 -2.68
CA PRO A 69 -13.26 5.87 -3.63
C PRO A 69 -12.50 5.69 -4.95
N GLY A 70 -12.28 4.42 -5.35
CA GLY A 70 -11.52 4.04 -6.55
C GLY A 70 -10.05 3.67 -6.31
N MET A 71 -9.48 4.01 -5.15
CA MET A 71 -8.09 3.72 -4.80
C MET A 71 -8.06 2.80 -3.57
N ASN A 72 -8.54 1.56 -3.74
CA ASN A 72 -8.43 0.54 -2.69
C ASN A 72 -6.97 0.11 -2.56
N MET A 73 -6.25 0.78 -1.66
CA MET A 73 -4.86 0.46 -1.34
C MET A 73 -4.73 -1.01 -0.93
N GLU A 74 -5.68 -1.54 -0.14
CA GLU A 74 -5.74 -2.96 0.24
C GLU A 74 -5.81 -3.90 -0.97
N ARG A 75 -6.61 -3.57 -1.98
CA ARG A 75 -6.70 -4.36 -3.23
C ARG A 75 -5.44 -4.20 -4.09
N TRP A 76 -4.79 -3.05 -4.05
CA TRP A 76 -3.50 -2.86 -4.71
C TRP A 76 -2.40 -3.67 -4.00
N GLU A 77 -2.36 -3.63 -2.67
CA GLU A 77 -1.43 -4.40 -1.83
C GLU A 77 -1.61 -5.91 -2.03
N GLU A 78 -2.84 -6.42 -2.02
CA GLU A 78 -3.15 -7.83 -2.32
C GLU A 78 -2.62 -8.24 -3.70
N ARG A 79 -2.86 -7.41 -4.73
CA ARG A 79 -2.36 -7.68 -6.09
C ARG A 79 -0.84 -7.64 -6.19
N GLN A 80 -0.16 -6.76 -5.45
CA GLN A 80 1.30 -6.76 -5.44
C GLN A 80 1.86 -7.96 -4.68
N MET A 81 1.21 -8.36 -3.59
CA MET A 81 1.59 -9.54 -2.82
C MET A 81 1.46 -10.81 -3.65
N GLU A 82 0.34 -10.98 -4.36
CA GLU A 82 0.12 -12.10 -5.26
C GLU A 82 1.18 -12.16 -6.36
N ARG A 83 1.52 -11.02 -6.98
CA ARG A 83 2.60 -10.92 -7.98
C ARG A 83 3.95 -11.35 -7.43
N GLU A 84 4.28 -10.95 -6.20
CA GLU A 84 5.57 -11.30 -5.61
C GLU A 84 5.64 -12.78 -5.20
N ILE A 85 4.55 -13.34 -4.69
CA ILE A 85 4.44 -14.79 -4.41
C ILE A 85 4.63 -15.58 -5.71
N ASP A 86 3.95 -15.21 -6.79
CA ASP A 86 4.10 -15.88 -8.09
C ASP A 86 5.53 -15.79 -8.63
N ARG A 87 6.18 -14.65 -8.44
CA ARG A 87 7.58 -14.44 -8.84
C ARG A 87 8.53 -15.36 -8.06
N LEU A 88 8.37 -15.45 -6.74
CA LEU A 88 9.18 -16.32 -5.87
C LEU A 88 8.94 -17.80 -6.20
N ARG A 89 7.68 -18.20 -6.34
CA ARG A 89 7.28 -19.58 -6.67
C ARG A 89 7.82 -20.01 -8.03
N ARG A 90 7.81 -19.12 -9.03
CA ARG A 90 8.45 -19.36 -10.33
C ARG A 90 9.96 -19.45 -10.22
N ASN A 91 10.62 -18.62 -9.41
CA ASN A 91 12.06 -18.70 -9.22
C ASN A 91 12.47 -20.04 -8.58
N GLU A 92 11.76 -20.48 -7.54
CA GLU A 92 11.97 -21.79 -6.91
C GLU A 92 11.76 -22.96 -7.87
N GLN A 93 10.77 -22.90 -8.76
CA GLN A 93 10.57 -23.96 -9.78
C GLN A 93 11.68 -24.05 -10.82
N ASN A 94 12.42 -22.96 -11.07
CA ASN A 94 13.50 -22.94 -12.06
C ASN A 94 14.87 -23.32 -11.48
N GLU A 95 15.06 -23.17 -10.17
CA GLU A 95 16.24 -23.65 -9.44
C GLU A 95 16.61 -25.12 -9.71
N PRO A 96 15.69 -26.10 -9.64
CA PRO A 96 16.04 -27.50 -9.89
C PRO A 96 16.48 -27.78 -11.32
N ILE A 97 16.00 -27.03 -12.33
CA ILE A 97 16.45 -27.22 -13.74
C ILE A 97 17.91 -26.78 -13.91
N VAL A 98 18.30 -25.68 -13.26
CA VAL A 98 19.67 -25.15 -13.30
C VAL A 98 20.61 -26.01 -12.44
N ASN A 99 20.12 -26.53 -11.31
CA ASN A 99 20.90 -27.35 -10.40
C ASN A 99 20.99 -28.84 -10.82
N ALA A 100 20.04 -29.35 -11.63
CA ALA A 100 20.07 -30.72 -12.16
C ALA A 100 21.12 -30.94 -13.27
N ARG A 101 21.72 -29.86 -13.79
CA ARG A 101 22.86 -29.90 -14.71
C ARG A 101 24.10 -29.30 -14.03
N PRO A 102 24.81 -30.08 -13.19
CA PRO A 102 25.98 -29.60 -12.45
C PRO A 102 27.20 -29.32 -13.35
N ASP A 103 27.17 -29.83 -14.59
CA ASP A 103 28.18 -29.67 -15.63
C ASP A 103 28.12 -28.33 -16.38
N LEU A 104 27.04 -27.54 -16.23
CA LEU A 104 26.94 -26.20 -16.80
C LEU A 104 28.02 -25.29 -16.20
N ASP A 105 28.89 -24.76 -17.08
CA ASP A 105 29.90 -23.79 -16.71
C ASP A 105 29.28 -22.42 -16.34
N LEU A 106 30.09 -21.55 -15.72
CA LEU A 106 29.57 -20.28 -15.17
C LEU A 106 29.04 -19.37 -16.28
N ASP A 107 29.64 -19.40 -17.46
CA ASP A 107 29.27 -18.57 -18.60
C ASP A 107 27.94 -19.04 -19.21
N GLU A 108 27.72 -20.35 -19.41
CA GLU A 108 26.42 -20.86 -19.85
C GLU A 108 25.31 -20.58 -18.83
N ARG A 109 25.60 -20.63 -17.52
CA ARG A 109 24.64 -20.24 -16.47
C ARG A 109 24.27 -18.76 -16.55
N LEU A 110 25.22 -17.90 -16.88
CA LEU A 110 24.99 -16.47 -17.05
C LEU A 110 24.17 -16.19 -18.30
N ASP A 111 24.48 -16.87 -19.42
CA ASP A 111 23.73 -16.75 -20.67
C ASP A 111 22.30 -17.26 -20.55
N LEU A 112 22.06 -18.37 -19.82
CA LEU A 112 20.71 -18.85 -19.51
C LEU A 112 19.91 -17.84 -18.66
N LYS A 113 20.59 -17.18 -17.71
CA LYS A 113 19.99 -16.09 -16.92
C LYS A 113 19.70 -14.85 -17.78
N GLU A 114 20.59 -14.51 -18.71
CA GLU A 114 20.42 -13.40 -19.65
C GLU A 114 19.29 -13.66 -20.65
N LEU A 115 19.19 -14.88 -21.21
CA LEU A 115 18.12 -15.32 -22.10
C LEU A 115 16.77 -15.26 -21.38
N LYS A 116 16.68 -15.79 -20.15
CA LYS A 116 15.46 -15.70 -19.34
C LYS A 116 15.08 -14.26 -18.97
N ARG A 117 16.08 -13.38 -18.78
CA ARG A 117 15.87 -11.94 -18.53
C ARG A 117 15.39 -11.21 -19.79
N LYS A 118 15.85 -11.63 -20.98
CA LYS A 118 15.50 -11.02 -22.29
C LYS A 118 14.20 -11.54 -22.88
N VAL A 119 13.81 -12.79 -22.60
CA VAL A 119 12.50 -13.33 -22.98
C VAL A 119 11.46 -12.61 -22.11
N PRO A 120 10.56 -11.78 -22.69
CA PRO A 120 9.40 -11.31 -21.94
C PRO A 120 8.66 -12.56 -21.49
N GLN A 121 8.29 -12.67 -20.22
CA GLN A 121 7.43 -13.77 -19.78
C GLN A 121 6.09 -13.65 -20.51
N THR A 122 6.02 -14.23 -21.71
CA THR A 122 4.80 -14.34 -22.47
C THR A 122 3.84 -15.18 -21.64
N ASP A 123 2.66 -14.63 -21.50
CA ASP A 123 1.52 -15.17 -20.81
C ASP A 123 1.34 -16.67 -21.08
N LYS A 124 1.51 -17.49 -20.03
CA LYS A 124 1.00 -18.87 -20.01
C LYS A 124 -0.43 -18.83 -19.47
N ASN A 125 -1.34 -18.21 -20.23
CA ASN A 125 -2.77 -18.42 -20.12
C ASN A 125 -3.18 -19.40 -21.22
N TYR A 126 -2.44 -20.51 -21.34
CA TYR A 126 -2.93 -21.65 -22.09
C TYR A 126 -3.95 -22.34 -21.17
N ARG A 127 -5.21 -22.08 -21.51
CA ARG A 127 -6.40 -22.63 -20.90
C ARG A 127 -6.40 -24.14 -21.10
N ASP A 128 -6.16 -24.88 -20.02
CA ASP A 128 -6.26 -26.35 -19.98
C ASP A 128 -7.68 -26.86 -20.34
N ASP A 129 -8.66 -25.96 -20.50
CA ASP A 129 -10.03 -26.21 -20.93
C ASP A 129 -10.28 -26.14 -22.46
N GLU A 130 -9.26 -25.86 -23.29
CA GLU A 130 -9.38 -25.94 -24.76
C GLU A 130 -8.99 -27.31 -25.37
N LEU A 131 -8.60 -28.30 -24.54
CA LEU A 131 -8.24 -29.65 -24.98
C LEU A 131 -9.25 -30.70 -24.46
N VAL A 132 -10.52 -30.61 -24.86
CA VAL A 132 -11.51 -31.70 -24.76
C VAL A 132 -12.43 -31.70 -25.98
#